data_AF-A0A0A2MF92-F1
#
_entry.id   AF-A0A0A2MF92-F1
#
_cell.length_a   1.000
_cell.length_b   1.000
_cell.length_c   1.000
_cell.angle_alpha   90.00
_cell.angle_beta   90.00
_cell.angle_gamma   90.00
#
_symmetry.space_group_name_H-M   'P 1'
#
loop_
_entity.id
_entity.type
_entity.pdbx_description
1 polymer ?
#
loop_
_entity_poly.entity_id
_entity_poly.type
_entity_poly.pdbx_seq_one_letter_code
_entity_poly.pdbx_strand_id
1 'polypeptide(L)'
;MKRSDVDLREKLVLELSYQFMKNMTRDEYFIFAKGIFAYLIPYKNNGLTEKDMFSIINPEIYHGQYLKMDTEEIFGMRLETLLNELIAYCGTPIFWDSDFDDYIKKWDDYYKMGYFL
;
A
#
# COMPACT_ATOMS: atom_id res chain seq x y z
N MET A 1 9.16 -19.63 0.28
CA MET A 1 8.09 -18.61 0.24
C MET A 1 6.77 -19.34 0.02
N LYS A 2 5.74 -19.10 0.84
CA LYS A 2 4.44 -19.77 0.65
C LYS A 2 3.80 -19.23 -0.63
N ARG A 3 2.93 -19.99 -1.28
CA ARG A 3 2.23 -19.56 -2.52
C ARG A 3 1.47 -18.25 -2.32
N SER A 4 0.87 -18.07 -1.13
CA SER A 4 0.24 -16.82 -0.69
C SER A 4 1.16 -15.60 -0.83
N ASP A 5 2.42 -15.73 -0.41
CA ASP A 5 3.34 -14.60 -0.35
C ASP A 5 3.83 -14.22 -1.76
N VAL A 6 3.88 -15.19 -2.67
CA VAL A 6 4.12 -14.95 -4.11
C VAL A 6 2.98 -14.15 -4.71
N ASP A 7 1.74 -14.58 -4.48
CA ASP A 7 0.55 -13.91 -5.03
C ASP A 7 0.43 -12.46 -4.50
N LEU A 8 0.76 -12.24 -3.22
CA LEU A 8 0.78 -10.90 -2.62
C LEU A 8 1.85 -10.02 -3.27
N ARG A 9 3.08 -10.52 -3.37
CA ARG A 9 4.21 -9.80 -3.97
C ARG A 9 3.91 -9.41 -5.42
N GLU A 10 3.45 -10.35 -6.24
CA GLU A 10 3.14 -10.10 -7.65
C GLU A 10 2.06 -9.03 -7.81
N LYS A 11 0.99 -9.09 -7.00
CA LYS A 11 -0.05 -8.07 -7.00
C LYS A 11 0.51 -6.69 -6.64
N LEU A 12 1.25 -6.57 -5.54
CA LEU A 12 1.79 -5.29 -5.08
C LEU A 12 2.77 -4.70 -6.11
N VAL A 13 3.65 -5.50 -6.70
CA VAL A 13 4.59 -5.03 -7.73
C VAL A 13 3.87 -4.51 -8.97
N LEU A 14 2.79 -5.19 -9.39
CA LEU A 14 2.00 -4.78 -10.55
C LEU A 14 1.19 -3.50 -10.26
N GLU A 15 0.41 -3.51 -9.19
CA GLU A 15 -0.59 -2.47 -8.92
C GLU A 15 0.01 -1.21 -8.31
N LEU A 16 1.17 -1.30 -7.66
CA LEU A 16 1.91 -0.13 -7.14
C LEU A 16 2.88 0.45 -8.17
N SER A 17 2.76 0.04 -9.43
CA SER A 17 3.61 0.53 -10.49
C SER A 17 3.17 1.89 -11.04
N TYR A 18 4.13 2.67 -11.54
CA TYR A 18 3.83 3.92 -12.23
C TYR A 18 2.81 3.74 -13.36
N GLN A 19 2.93 2.67 -14.15
CA GLN A 19 2.02 2.44 -15.28
C GLN A 19 0.57 2.22 -14.83
N PHE A 20 0.37 1.60 -13.67
CA PHE A 20 -0.96 1.36 -13.11
C PHE A 20 -1.55 2.63 -12.48
N MET A 21 -0.74 3.38 -11.73
CA MET A 21 -1.22 4.49 -10.90
C MET A 21 -1.27 5.85 -11.60
N LYS A 22 -0.46 6.08 -12.65
CA LYS A 22 -0.21 7.43 -13.21
C LYS A 22 -1.45 8.20 -13.68
N ASN A 23 -2.51 7.49 -14.08
CA ASN A 23 -3.73 8.09 -14.63
C ASN A 23 -4.90 8.09 -13.63
N MET A 24 -4.68 7.63 -12.40
CA MET A 24 -5.75 7.62 -11.41
C MET A 24 -6.14 9.04 -11.03
N THR A 25 -7.42 9.32 -11.06
CA THR A 25 -8.00 10.46 -10.35
C THR A 25 -7.81 10.28 -8.85
N ARG A 26 -8.01 11.35 -8.09
CA ARG A 26 -8.02 11.32 -6.63
C ARG A 26 -9.01 10.28 -6.06
N ASP A 27 -10.20 10.19 -6.66
CA ASP A 27 -11.24 9.27 -6.20
C ASP A 27 -10.88 7.82 -6.51
N GLU A 28 -10.32 7.55 -7.70
CA GLU A 28 -9.81 6.23 -8.06
C GLU A 28 -8.66 5.81 -7.16
N TYR A 29 -7.71 6.71 -6.88
CA TYR A 29 -6.60 6.44 -5.98
C TYR A 29 -7.07 6.13 -4.55
N PHE A 30 -8.05 6.88 -4.05
CA PHE A 30 -8.63 6.64 -2.72
C PHE A 30 -9.29 5.26 -2.61
N ILE A 31 -10.12 4.88 -3.59
CA ILE A 31 -10.76 3.56 -3.63
C ILE A 31 -9.70 2.46 -3.77
N PHE A 32 -8.71 2.68 -4.64
CA PHE A 32 -7.59 1.78 -4.87
C PHE A 32 -6.81 1.50 -3.58
N ALA A 33 -6.39 2.53 -2.87
CA ALA A 33 -5.62 2.40 -1.65
C ALA A 33 -6.37 1.56 -0.60
N LYS A 34 -7.66 1.85 -0.37
CA LYS A 34 -8.51 1.04 0.52
C LYS A 34 -8.59 -0.42 0.08
N GLY A 35 -8.68 -0.67 -1.22
CA GLY A 35 -8.67 -2.00 -1.81
C GLY A 35 -7.38 -2.79 -1.54
N ILE A 36 -6.22 -2.14 -1.55
CA ILE A 36 -4.94 -2.78 -1.19
C ILE A 36 -4.95 -3.24 0.26
N PHE A 37 -5.36 -2.40 1.22
CA PHE A 37 -5.41 -2.81 2.63
C PHE A 37 -6.41 -3.94 2.87
N ALA A 38 -7.58 -3.88 2.21
CA ALA A 38 -8.56 -4.97 2.28
C ALA A 38 -7.98 -6.30 1.75
N TYR A 39 -7.15 -6.25 0.71
CA TYR A 39 -6.48 -7.42 0.15
C TYR A 39 -5.47 -8.05 1.13
N LEU A 40 -4.94 -7.31 2.09
CA LEU A 40 -4.02 -7.83 3.11
C LEU A 40 -4.71 -8.63 4.22
N ILE A 41 -6.02 -8.47 4.41
CA ILE A 41 -6.77 -9.09 5.52
C ILE A 41 -6.59 -10.62 5.57
N PRO A 42 -6.72 -11.38 4.46
CA PRO A 42 -6.52 -12.83 4.50
C PRO A 42 -5.09 -13.24 4.86
N TYR A 43 -4.10 -12.37 4.60
CA TYR A 43 -2.69 -12.61 4.91
C TYR A 43 -2.34 -12.37 6.37
N LYS A 44 -3.16 -11.60 7.09
CA LYS A 44 -3.10 -11.49 8.56
C LYS A 44 -3.11 -12.87 9.21
N ASN A 45 -4.07 -13.72 8.85
CA ASN A 45 -4.15 -15.07 9.43
C ASN A 45 -2.99 -15.99 9.03
N ASN A 46 -2.16 -15.61 8.07
CA ASN A 46 -1.03 -16.40 7.58
C ASN A 46 0.32 -16.03 8.19
N GLY A 47 0.37 -15.01 9.06
CA GLY A 47 1.61 -14.58 9.70
C GLY A 47 2.31 -13.40 9.04
N LEU A 48 1.67 -12.65 8.13
CA LEU A 48 2.31 -11.53 7.43
C LEU A 48 2.82 -10.48 8.43
N THR A 49 4.12 -10.17 8.39
CA THR A 49 4.75 -9.19 9.27
C THR A 49 5.16 -7.91 8.54
N GLU A 50 5.42 -6.84 9.29
CA GLU A 50 6.08 -5.64 8.79
C GLU A 50 7.38 -5.94 8.05
N LYS A 51 8.19 -6.87 8.56
CA LYS A 51 9.45 -7.27 7.93
C LYS A 51 9.22 -7.91 6.56
N ASP A 52 8.20 -8.74 6.44
CA ASP A 52 7.82 -9.34 5.15
C ASP A 52 7.35 -8.26 4.17
N MET A 53 6.51 -7.33 4.63
CA MET A 53 6.04 -6.21 3.83
C MET A 53 7.19 -5.30 3.37
N PHE A 54 8.12 -4.96 4.28
CA PHE A 54 9.32 -4.20 3.96
C PHE A 54 10.19 -4.92 2.92
N SER A 55 10.31 -6.25 3.01
CA SER A 55 11.09 -7.04 2.06
C SER A 55 10.47 -7.11 0.67
N ILE A 56 9.16 -6.92 0.55
CA ILE A 56 8.45 -6.80 -0.74
C ILE A 56 8.59 -5.37 -1.29
N ILE A 57 8.32 -4.37 -0.45
CA ILE A 57 8.24 -2.97 -0.85
C ILE A 57 9.59 -2.40 -1.27
N ASN A 58 10.61 -2.60 -0.44
CA ASN A 58 11.86 -1.87 -0.59
C ASN A 58 12.62 -2.22 -1.89
N PRO A 59 12.94 -3.50 -2.20
CA PRO A 59 13.75 -3.83 -3.37
C PRO A 59 13.01 -3.67 -4.70
N GLU A 60 11.70 -3.93 -4.75
CA GLU A 60 11.00 -4.11 -6.03
C GLU A 60 10.07 -2.97 -6.39
N ILE A 61 9.49 -2.32 -5.38
CA ILE A 61 8.52 -1.26 -5.61
C ILE A 61 9.22 0.08 -5.44
N TYR A 62 9.81 0.34 -4.27
CA TYR A 62 10.50 1.61 -4.02
C TYR A 62 11.69 1.80 -4.97
N HIS A 63 12.67 0.89 -4.93
CA HIS A 63 13.83 0.98 -5.84
C HIS A 63 13.45 0.81 -7.31
N GLY A 64 12.46 -0.03 -7.61
CA GLY A 64 11.98 -0.25 -8.99
C GLY A 64 11.29 0.96 -9.61
N GLN A 65 10.70 1.84 -8.79
CA GLN A 65 9.97 3.04 -9.24
C GLN A 65 10.70 4.35 -8.89
N TYR A 66 11.86 4.31 -8.24
CA TYR A 66 12.54 5.48 -7.69
C TYR A 66 12.66 6.66 -8.69
N LEU A 67 13.11 6.38 -9.92
CA LEU A 67 13.23 7.42 -10.97
C LEU A 67 11.89 8.07 -11.32
N LYS A 68 10.79 7.31 -11.25
CA LYS A 68 9.44 7.83 -11.48
C LYS A 68 8.92 8.60 -10.28
N MET A 69 9.25 8.20 -9.07
CA MET A 69 8.92 8.96 -7.87
C MET A 69 9.56 10.36 -7.90
N ASP A 70 10.81 10.47 -8.37
CA ASP A 70 11.54 11.75 -8.46
C ASP A 70 11.04 12.66 -9.61
N THR A 71 10.49 12.09 -10.69
CA THR A 71 10.13 12.85 -11.90
C THR A 71 8.64 13.14 -12.02
N GLU A 72 7.79 12.42 -11.28
CA GLU A 72 6.34 12.49 -11.36
C GLU A 72 5.77 12.73 -9.96
N GLU A 73 5.76 14.00 -9.53
CA GLU A 73 5.50 14.42 -8.14
C GLU A 73 4.24 13.78 -7.53
N ILE A 74 3.10 13.85 -8.22
CA ILE A 74 1.83 13.27 -7.73
C ILE A 74 1.95 11.75 -7.55
N PHE A 75 2.59 11.06 -8.49
CA PHE A 75 2.81 9.62 -8.37
C PHE A 75 3.75 9.30 -7.20
N GLY A 76 4.86 10.03 -7.07
CA GLY A 76 5.83 9.87 -5.98
C GLY A 76 5.17 10.00 -4.62
N MET A 77 4.42 11.09 -4.41
CA MET A 77 3.69 11.34 -3.16
C MET A 77 2.68 10.24 -2.83
N ARG A 78 1.89 9.81 -3.83
CA ARG A 78 0.89 8.74 -3.66
C ARG A 78 1.56 7.42 -3.31
N LEU A 79 2.58 7.03 -4.06
CA LEU A 79 3.30 5.79 -3.81
C LEU A 79 3.95 5.81 -2.42
N GLU A 80 4.71 6.86 -2.09
CA GLU A 80 5.37 6.97 -0.78
C GLU A 80 4.38 6.90 0.39
N THR A 81 3.25 7.61 0.28
CA THR A 81 2.18 7.55 1.29
C THR A 81 1.68 6.12 1.46
N LEU A 82 1.40 5.42 0.35
CA LEU A 82 0.89 4.06 0.42
C LEU A 82 1.93 3.10 0.99
N LEU A 83 3.20 3.19 0.58
CA LEU A 83 4.27 2.31 1.06
C LEU A 83 4.48 2.47 2.57
N ASN A 84 4.54 3.71 3.06
CA ASN A 84 4.68 3.98 4.49
C ASN A 84 3.48 3.43 5.27
N GLU A 85 2.27 3.61 4.75
CA GLU A 85 1.06 3.11 5.38
C GLU A 85 0.95 1.58 5.36
N LEU A 86 1.43 0.91 4.30
CA LEU A 86 1.47 -0.56 4.22
C LEU A 86 2.43 -1.16 5.24
N ILE A 87 3.63 -0.58 5.37
CA ILE A 87 4.62 -1.00 6.36
C ILE A 87 4.03 -0.81 7.77
N ALA A 88 3.54 0.39 8.07
CA ALA A 88 2.96 0.71 9.37
C ALA A 88 1.74 -0.17 9.70
N TYR A 89 0.87 -0.41 8.71
CA TYR A 89 -0.30 -1.26 8.90
C TYR A 89 0.09 -2.70 9.22
N CYS A 90 1.14 -3.25 8.61
CA CYS A 90 1.64 -4.61 8.87
C CYS A 90 2.49 -4.70 10.16
N GLY A 91 2.75 -3.56 10.82
CA GLY A 91 3.42 -3.48 12.11
C GLY A 91 2.53 -3.93 13.27
N THR A 92 3.16 -4.52 14.30
CA THR A 92 2.51 -4.82 15.58
C THR A 92 2.38 -3.52 16.40
N PRO A 93 1.27 -3.27 17.12
CA PRO A 93 0.03 -4.06 17.23
C PRO A 93 -1.00 -3.77 16.15
N ILE A 94 -0.77 -2.77 15.28
CA ILE A 94 -1.78 -2.21 14.37
C ILE A 94 -2.39 -3.30 13.49
N PHE A 95 -1.59 -4.11 12.81
CA PHE A 95 -2.09 -5.16 11.92
C PHE A 95 -2.91 -6.21 12.65
N TRP A 96 -2.42 -6.61 13.83
CA TRP A 96 -2.83 -7.81 14.54
C TRP A 96 -4.05 -7.56 15.42
N ASP A 97 -4.08 -6.40 16.06
CA ASP A 97 -5.02 -6.11 17.14
C ASP A 97 -6.09 -5.09 16.74
N SER A 98 -5.91 -4.36 15.63
CA SER A 98 -6.91 -3.40 15.16
C SER A 98 -7.97 -4.07 14.30
N ASP A 99 -9.21 -3.60 14.46
CA ASP A 99 -10.29 -3.87 13.52
C ASP A 99 -10.02 -3.13 12.20
N PHE A 100 -10.28 -3.79 11.07
CA PHE A 100 -10.01 -3.21 9.75
C PHE A 100 -10.89 -1.99 9.47
N ASP A 101 -12.16 -2.01 9.87
CA ASP A 101 -13.08 -0.91 9.63
C ASP A 101 -12.66 0.32 10.44
N ASP A 102 -12.10 0.12 11.63
CA ASP A 102 -11.54 1.21 12.42
C ASP A 102 -10.25 1.76 11.82
N TYR A 103 -9.34 0.90 11.35
CA TYR A 103 -8.13 1.34 10.67
C TYR A 103 -8.45 2.16 9.42
N ILE A 104 -9.41 1.71 8.60
CA ILE A 104 -9.66 2.31 7.29
C ILE A 104 -10.41 3.64 7.37
N LYS A 105 -11.08 3.97 8.49
CA LYS A 105 -11.72 5.27 8.71
C LYS A 105 -10.75 6.44 8.58
N LYS A 106 -9.48 6.27 8.96
CA LYS A 106 -8.46 7.33 8.82
C LYS A 106 -8.25 7.74 7.35
N TRP A 107 -8.44 6.81 6.42
CA TRP A 107 -8.35 7.10 4.99
C TRP A 107 -9.51 8.01 4.54
N ASP A 108 -10.71 7.84 5.11
CA ASP A 108 -11.84 8.74 4.83
C ASP A 108 -11.52 10.17 5.31
N ASP A 109 -10.82 10.30 6.44
CA ASP A 109 -10.39 11.59 6.97
C ASP A 109 -9.27 12.20 6.12
N TYR A 110 -8.28 11.41 5.71
CA TYR A 110 -7.24 11.88 4.79
C TYR A 110 -7.83 12.35 3.45
N TYR A 111 -8.84 11.63 2.96
CA TYR A 111 -9.57 12.03 1.77
C TYR A 111 -10.24 13.39 2.01
N LYS A 112 -11.04 13.56 3.07
CA LYS A 112 -11.69 14.85 3.37
C LYS A 112 -10.72 16.02 3.54
N MET A 113 -9.54 15.77 4.11
CA MET A 113 -8.50 16.78 4.34
C MET A 113 -7.70 17.14 3.08
N GLY A 114 -7.85 16.39 1.98
CA GLY A 114 -7.16 16.68 0.72
C GLY A 114 -5.73 16.16 0.64
N TYR A 115 -5.35 15.19 1.48
CA TYR A 115 -4.00 14.60 1.45
C TYR A 115 -3.73 13.71 0.24
N PHE A 116 -4.77 13.36 -0.52
CA PHE A 116 -4.66 12.63 -1.77
C PHE A 116 -4.81 13.60 -2.93
N LEU A 117 -3.73 14.28 -3.30
CA LEU A 117 -3.66 15.12 -4.50
C LEU A 117 -3.72 14.24 -5.76
#